data_AF-A0A6J3HH04-F1
#
_entry.id   AF-A0A6J3HH04-F1
#
_cell.length_a   1.000
_cell.length_b   1.000
_cell.length_c   1.000
_cell.angle_alpha   90.00
_cell.angle_beta   90.00
_cell.angle_gamma   90.00
#
_symmetry.space_group_name_H-M   'P 1'
#
loop_
_entity.id
_entity.type
_entity.pdbx_description
1 polymer ?
#
loop_
_entity_poly.entity_id
_entity_poly.type
_entity_poly.pdbx_seq_one_letter_code
_entity_poly.pdbx_strand_id
1 'polypeptide(L)'
;MRQFLEEEEQLYLQGLDREEELFQPLPNSQVRMTQNSERMKDMYRELWELSHMPGVELPQEVGNALARTDLAQMQKPQLVNPELTSWGITGVQDVLNKFRVGNSLSTEMVPRSISLSEDVRQVTFGDDHHSAVIDPPGVESFALRGAQAFSSHRHYWEVDVTYSSDWILGVCKDSRTADTNIIIGSDERFFFFSISSKIAITIVSPTLQL
;
A
#
# COMPACT_ATOMS: atom_id res chain seq x y z
N MET A 1 -12.33 2.26 17.52
CA MET A 1 -11.46 1.35 16.75
C MET A 1 -12.23 0.11 16.34
N ARG A 2 -12.67 -0.73 17.29
CA ARG A 2 -13.44 -1.95 17.00
C ARG A 2 -14.65 -1.72 16.08
N GLN A 3 -15.54 -0.81 16.45
CA GLN A 3 -16.73 -0.48 15.63
C GLN A 3 -16.37 -0.02 14.21
N PHE A 4 -15.33 0.80 14.05
CA PHE A 4 -14.87 1.23 12.71
C PHE A 4 -14.36 0.05 11.88
N LEU A 5 -13.61 -0.87 12.50
CA LEU A 5 -13.12 -2.06 11.80
C LEU A 5 -14.28 -2.96 11.36
N GLU A 6 -15.31 -3.11 12.20
CA GLU A 6 -16.52 -3.86 11.87
C GLU A 6 -17.30 -3.20 10.72
N GLU A 7 -17.42 -1.86 10.72
CA GLU A 7 -18.06 -1.09 9.64
C GLU A 7 -17.28 -1.21 8.31
N GLU A 8 -15.96 -1.05 8.34
CA GLU A 8 -15.11 -1.24 7.15
C GLU A 8 -15.20 -2.68 6.64
N GLU A 9 -15.07 -3.69 7.52
CA GLU A 9 -15.20 -5.11 7.16
C GLU A 9 -16.54 -5.40 6.46
N GLN A 10 -17.64 -4.87 6.97
CA GLN A 10 -18.96 -5.02 6.33
C GLN A 10 -19.02 -4.36 4.95
N LEU A 11 -18.41 -3.19 4.76
CA LEU A 11 -18.34 -2.54 3.45
C LEU A 11 -17.54 -3.39 2.45
N TYR A 12 -16.41 -3.96 2.88
CA TYR A 12 -15.61 -4.87 2.05
C TYR A 12 -16.39 -6.13 1.66
N LEU A 13 -17.09 -6.76 2.62
CA LEU A 13 -17.91 -7.95 2.34
C LEU A 13 -19.01 -7.65 1.32
N GLN A 14 -19.72 -6.52 1.46
CA GLN A 14 -20.73 -6.10 0.48
C GLN A 14 -20.13 -5.80 -0.90
N GLY A 15 -18.91 -5.27 -0.95
CA GLY A 15 -18.18 -5.06 -2.20
C GLY A 15 -17.84 -6.38 -2.89
N LEU A 16 -17.35 -7.36 -2.12
CA LEU A 16 -17.01 -8.70 -2.62
C LEU A 16 -18.24 -9.42 -3.17
N ASP A 17 -19.38 -9.36 -2.49
CA ASP A 17 -20.63 -9.97 -2.96
C ASP A 17 -21.05 -9.40 -4.34
N ARG A 18 -20.88 -8.09 -4.56
CA ARG A 18 -21.15 -7.45 -5.86
C ARG A 18 -20.12 -7.82 -6.92
N GLU A 19 -18.85 -7.97 -6.56
CA GLU A 19 -17.82 -8.42 -7.49
C GLU A 19 -18.03 -9.88 -7.92
N GLU A 20 -18.57 -10.73 -7.04
CA GLU A 20 -18.95 -12.10 -7.41
C GLU A 20 -19.97 -12.13 -8.56
N GLU A 21 -20.91 -11.19 -8.57
CA GLU A 21 -21.88 -11.04 -9.67
C GLU A 21 -21.22 -10.72 -11.01
N LEU A 22 -20.10 -10.00 -11.02
CA LEU A 22 -19.34 -9.69 -12.25
C LEU A 22 -18.78 -10.95 -12.92
N PHE A 23 -18.54 -12.00 -12.13
CA PHE A 23 -17.97 -13.26 -12.60
C PHE A 23 -19.02 -14.29 -13.05
N GLN A 24 -20.30 -14.06 -12.74
CA GLN A 24 -21.42 -14.93 -13.16
C GLN A 24 -21.43 -15.27 -14.67
N PRO A 25 -21.08 -14.36 -15.60
CA PRO A 25 -21.06 -14.68 -17.03
C PRO A 25 -19.88 -15.55 -17.47
N LEU A 26 -18.83 -15.71 -16.66
CA LEU A 26 -17.58 -16.38 -17.05
C LEU A 26 -17.76 -17.86 -17.42
N PRO A 27 -18.48 -18.70 -16.64
CA PRO A 27 -18.62 -20.12 -16.98
C PRO A 27 -19.29 -20.32 -18.34
N ASN A 28 -20.35 -19.55 -18.61
CA ASN A 28 -21.05 -19.57 -19.89
C ASN A 28 -20.15 -19.09 -21.03
N SER A 29 -19.33 -18.06 -20.79
CA SER A 29 -18.34 -17.60 -21.77
C SER A 29 -17.29 -18.66 -22.07
N GLN A 30 -16.78 -19.33 -21.04
CA GLN A 30 -15.82 -20.42 -21.17
C GLN A 30 -16.38 -21.55 -22.03
N VAL A 31 -17.62 -22.00 -21.76
CA VAL A 31 -18.29 -23.03 -22.57
C VAL A 31 -18.37 -22.61 -24.04
N ARG A 32 -18.82 -21.37 -24.33
CA ARG A 32 -18.89 -20.86 -25.71
C ARG A 32 -17.52 -20.81 -26.39
N MET A 33 -16.48 -20.39 -25.67
CA MET A 33 -15.11 -20.33 -26.19
C MET A 33 -14.54 -21.72 -26.49
N THR A 34 -14.77 -22.68 -25.59
CA THR A 34 -14.34 -24.08 -25.79
C THR A 34 -15.05 -24.70 -26.98
N GLN A 35 -16.38 -24.54 -27.09
CA GLN A 35 -17.15 -25.04 -28.24
C GLN A 35 -16.66 -24.43 -29.56
N ASN A 36 -16.38 -23.13 -29.57
CA ASN A 36 -15.85 -22.45 -30.76
C ASN A 36 -14.44 -22.95 -31.13
N SER A 37 -13.61 -23.26 -30.12
CA SER A 37 -12.28 -23.85 -30.34
C SER A 37 -12.37 -25.25 -30.95
N GLU A 38 -13.23 -26.12 -30.42
CA GLU A 38 -13.44 -27.46 -30.99
C GLU A 38 -13.98 -27.37 -32.43
N ARG A 39 -14.94 -26.48 -32.68
CA ARG A 39 -15.45 -26.24 -34.05
C ARG A 39 -14.34 -25.81 -35.01
N MET A 40 -13.43 -24.94 -34.59
CA MET A 40 -12.28 -24.55 -35.42
C MET A 40 -11.33 -25.72 -35.72
N LYS A 41 -11.12 -26.63 -34.75
CA LYS A 41 -10.30 -27.83 -34.97
C LYS A 41 -10.96 -28.77 -35.98
N ASP A 42 -12.27 -28.94 -35.90
CA ASP A 42 -13.03 -29.78 -36.85
C ASP A 42 -12.98 -29.19 -38.27
N MET A 43 -13.15 -27.87 -38.40
CA MET A 43 -13.00 -27.18 -39.69
C MET A 43 -11.59 -27.33 -40.26
N TYR A 44 -10.56 -27.20 -39.43
CA TYR A 44 -9.18 -27.40 -39.87
C TYR A 44 -8.95 -28.83 -40.37
N ARG A 45 -9.47 -29.83 -39.65
CA ARG A 45 -9.39 -31.24 -40.05
C ARG A 45 -10.07 -31.47 -41.40
N GLU A 46 -11.26 -30.94 -41.59
CA GLU A 46 -12.01 -31.07 -42.83
C GLU A 46 -11.27 -30.43 -44.02
N LEU A 47 -10.76 -29.21 -43.86
CA LEU A 47 -9.95 -28.55 -44.89
C LEU A 47 -8.65 -29.32 -45.18
N TRP A 48 -8.02 -29.87 -44.15
CA TRP A 48 -6.84 -30.70 -44.28
C TRP A 48 -7.14 -31.97 -45.10
N GLU A 49 -8.22 -32.69 -44.80
CA GLU A 49 -8.64 -33.88 -45.52
C GLU A 49 -8.96 -33.56 -46.99
N LEU A 50 -9.69 -32.47 -47.25
CA LEU A 50 -10.00 -32.01 -48.61
C LEU A 50 -8.74 -31.71 -49.44
N SER A 51 -7.68 -31.17 -48.82
CA SER A 51 -6.42 -30.91 -49.54
C SER A 51 -5.73 -32.18 -50.06
N HIS A 52 -6.10 -33.36 -49.55
CA HIS A 52 -5.55 -34.65 -49.96
C HIS A 52 -6.51 -35.46 -50.86
N MET A 53 -7.69 -34.92 -51.19
CA MET A 53 -8.69 -35.60 -52.01
C MET A 53 -8.36 -35.58 -53.51
N PRO A 54 -8.75 -36.60 -54.29
CA PRO A 54 -8.56 -36.64 -55.74
C PRO A 54 -9.56 -35.75 -56.51
N GLY A 55 -9.14 -35.22 -57.67
CA GLY A 55 -9.71 -34.07 -58.40
C GLY A 55 -11.18 -34.10 -58.87
N VAL A 56 -11.89 -35.23 -58.79
CA VAL A 56 -13.23 -35.38 -59.40
C VAL A 56 -14.36 -34.88 -58.49
N GLU A 57 -14.19 -34.94 -57.17
CA GLU A 57 -15.20 -34.50 -56.16
C GLU A 57 -14.81 -33.18 -55.46
N LEU A 58 -13.54 -32.78 -55.62
CA LEU A 58 -12.91 -31.62 -54.99
C LEU A 58 -13.67 -30.28 -55.13
N PRO A 59 -14.15 -29.87 -56.32
CA PRO A 59 -14.71 -28.53 -56.50
C PRO A 59 -15.98 -28.26 -55.71
N GLN A 60 -16.86 -29.27 -55.57
CA GLN A 60 -18.14 -29.11 -54.89
C GLN A 60 -17.96 -29.14 -53.36
N GLU A 61 -17.12 -30.04 -52.86
CA GLU A 61 -16.82 -30.15 -51.43
C GLU A 61 -16.09 -28.92 -50.88
N VAL A 62 -15.16 -28.35 -51.65
CA VAL A 62 -14.46 -27.11 -51.28
C VAL A 62 -15.44 -25.94 -51.15
N GLY A 63 -16.43 -25.81 -52.05
CA GLY A 63 -17.45 -24.76 -51.97
C GLY A 63 -18.32 -24.88 -50.71
N ASN A 64 -18.72 -26.11 -50.35
CA ASN A 64 -19.51 -26.38 -49.16
C ASN A 64 -18.73 -26.15 -47.85
N ALA A 65 -17.45 -26.52 -47.82
CA ALA A 65 -16.56 -26.29 -46.67
C ALA A 65 -16.29 -24.79 -46.46
N LEU A 66 -16.10 -24.03 -47.55
CA LEU A 66 -15.89 -22.58 -47.48
C LEU A 66 -17.12 -21.87 -46.91
N ALA A 67 -18.32 -22.19 -47.41
CA ALA A 67 -19.57 -21.59 -46.92
C ALA A 67 -19.81 -21.85 -45.42
N ARG A 68 -19.48 -23.06 -44.93
CA ARG A 68 -19.57 -23.39 -43.49
C ARG A 68 -18.52 -22.65 -42.64
N THR A 69 -17.34 -22.43 -43.21
CA THR A 69 -16.23 -21.70 -42.57
C THR A 69 -16.56 -20.23 -42.40
N ASP A 70 -17.10 -19.59 -43.45
CA ASP A 70 -17.50 -18.18 -43.41
C ASP A 70 -18.62 -17.93 -42.40
N LEU A 71 -19.60 -18.85 -42.32
CA LEU A 71 -20.66 -18.78 -41.31
C LEU A 71 -20.13 -18.93 -39.87
N ALA A 72 -19.06 -19.71 -39.68
CA ALA A 72 -18.42 -19.93 -38.39
C ALA A 72 -17.55 -18.75 -37.93
N GLN A 73 -16.80 -18.12 -38.84
CA GLN A 73 -15.95 -16.96 -38.52
C GLN A 73 -16.76 -15.76 -38.00
N MET A 74 -18.01 -15.62 -38.44
CA MET A 74 -18.92 -14.57 -37.97
C MET A 74 -19.37 -14.76 -36.52
N GLN A 75 -19.16 -15.94 -35.91
CA GLN A 75 -19.59 -16.27 -34.54
C GLN A 75 -18.44 -16.19 -33.54
N LYS A 76 -17.66 -15.10 -33.52
CA LYS A 76 -16.62 -14.89 -32.51
C LYS A 76 -17.25 -14.69 -31.12
N PRO A 77 -16.92 -15.51 -30.10
CA PRO A 77 -17.39 -15.30 -28.75
C PRO A 77 -16.94 -13.93 -28.22
N GLN A 78 -17.84 -13.18 -27.60
CA GLN A 78 -17.49 -11.93 -26.93
C GLN A 78 -16.59 -12.20 -25.73
N LEU A 79 -15.59 -11.33 -25.54
CA LEU A 79 -14.72 -11.35 -24.37
C LEU A 79 -15.46 -10.74 -23.18
N VAL A 80 -15.49 -11.46 -22.05
CA VAL A 80 -15.94 -10.92 -20.77
C VAL A 80 -14.73 -10.27 -20.09
N ASN A 81 -14.80 -8.97 -19.82
CA ASN A 81 -13.77 -8.22 -19.11
C ASN A 81 -14.37 -7.57 -17.86
N PRO A 82 -14.38 -8.26 -16.71
CA PRO A 82 -14.88 -7.69 -15.47
C PRO A 82 -13.91 -6.62 -14.97
N GLU A 83 -14.41 -5.42 -14.69
CA GLU A 83 -13.60 -4.36 -14.07
C GLU A 83 -13.63 -4.53 -12.54
N LEU A 84 -12.44 -4.76 -11.97
CA LEU A 84 -12.25 -4.91 -10.53
C LEU A 84 -12.03 -3.55 -9.87
N THR A 85 -12.64 -3.34 -8.70
CA THR A 85 -12.44 -2.12 -7.94
C THR A 85 -11.32 -2.34 -6.92
N SER A 86 -10.37 -1.39 -6.85
CA SER A 86 -9.41 -1.37 -5.75
C SER A 86 -10.06 -0.70 -4.55
N TRP A 87 -10.31 -1.48 -3.49
CA TRP A 87 -10.95 -1.02 -2.26
C TRP A 87 -9.89 -0.58 -1.24
N GLY A 88 -9.69 0.73 -1.09
CA GLY A 88 -8.87 1.30 -0.03
C GLY A 88 -9.64 1.43 1.28
N ILE A 89 -8.95 1.30 2.42
CA ILE A 89 -9.57 1.48 3.74
C ILE A 89 -9.90 2.96 3.89
N THR A 90 -11.17 3.30 3.91
CA THR A 90 -11.62 4.68 4.05
C THR A 90 -11.73 5.05 5.53
N GLY A 91 -11.57 6.32 5.89
CA GLY A 91 -11.79 6.77 7.26
C GLY A 91 -10.70 6.42 8.31
N VAL A 92 -9.60 5.76 7.94
CA VAL A 92 -8.45 5.57 8.85
C VAL A 92 -7.97 6.92 9.37
N GLN A 93 -7.86 7.92 8.50
CA GLN A 93 -7.46 9.27 8.86
C GLN A 93 -8.43 9.91 9.86
N ASP A 94 -9.74 9.74 9.67
CA ASP A 94 -10.77 10.25 10.58
C ASP A 94 -10.68 9.59 11.96
N VAL A 95 -10.43 8.28 12.00
CA VAL A 95 -10.27 7.56 13.27
C VAL A 95 -8.99 7.95 13.99
N LEU A 96 -7.87 8.10 13.28
CA LEU A 96 -6.61 8.57 13.85
C LEU A 96 -6.75 10.00 14.41
N ASN A 97 -7.44 10.87 13.68
CA ASN A 97 -7.67 12.25 14.11
C ASN A 97 -8.48 12.36 15.41
N LYS A 98 -9.25 11.34 15.82
CA LYS A 98 -9.91 11.30 17.14
C LYS A 98 -8.91 11.26 18.31
N PHE A 99 -7.66 10.91 18.04
CA PHE A 99 -6.57 10.81 19.02
C PHE A 99 -5.49 11.87 18.80
N ARG A 100 -5.74 12.87 17.93
CA ARG A 100 -4.74 13.88 17.57
C ARG A 100 -4.32 14.71 18.78
N VAL A 101 -3.00 14.84 18.96
CA VAL A 101 -2.37 15.71 19.95
C VAL A 101 -1.44 16.72 19.27
N GLY A 102 -1.12 17.81 19.97
CA GLY A 102 -0.12 18.77 19.53
C GLY A 102 1.29 18.14 19.54
N ASN A 103 2.11 18.45 18.56
CA ASN A 103 3.46 17.92 18.36
C ASN A 103 4.56 18.88 18.84
N SER A 104 4.30 19.68 19.88
CA SER A 104 5.27 20.65 20.39
C SER A 104 6.56 19.95 20.86
N LEU A 105 7.70 20.49 20.45
CA LEU A 105 9.02 19.99 20.82
C LEU A 105 9.52 20.66 22.11
N SER A 106 10.31 19.93 22.89
CA SER A 106 10.97 20.50 24.07
C SER A 106 12.16 21.36 23.64
N THR A 107 12.24 22.58 24.17
CA THR A 107 13.36 23.51 23.95
C THR A 107 14.44 23.42 25.03
N GLU A 108 14.26 22.56 26.04
CA GLU A 108 15.16 22.49 27.21
C GLU A 108 16.59 22.07 26.83
N MET A 109 16.76 21.34 25.73
CA MET A 109 18.07 20.89 25.26
C MET A 109 18.04 20.64 23.75
N VAL A 110 18.12 21.71 22.97
CA VAL A 110 18.24 21.64 21.51
C VAL A 110 19.69 21.38 21.14
N PRO A 111 20.01 20.27 20.44
CA PRO A 111 21.37 20.01 19.95
C PRO A 111 21.85 21.14 19.04
N ARG A 112 23.15 21.47 19.08
CA ARG A 112 23.70 22.61 18.30
C ARG A 112 23.50 22.46 16.79
N SER A 113 23.49 21.23 16.30
CA SER A 113 23.26 20.89 14.89
C SER A 113 21.80 21.04 14.47
N ILE A 114 20.89 21.36 15.40
CA ILE A 114 19.46 21.45 15.17
C ILE A 114 18.96 22.86 15.50
N SER A 115 18.20 23.44 14.57
CA SER A 115 17.48 24.69 14.75
C SER A 115 15.97 24.44 14.74
N LEU A 116 15.24 25.23 15.53
CA LEU A 116 13.79 25.17 15.65
C LEU A 116 13.16 26.44 15.08
N SER A 117 12.00 26.32 14.44
CA SER A 117 11.17 27.48 14.08
C SER A 117 10.64 28.19 15.33
N GLU A 118 10.21 29.45 15.18
CA GLU A 118 9.65 30.27 16.27
C GLU A 118 8.44 29.61 16.95
N ASP A 119 7.65 28.85 16.20
CA ASP A 119 6.49 28.10 16.71
C ASP A 119 6.86 26.72 17.28
N VAL A 120 8.14 26.33 17.26
CA VAL A 120 8.69 25.09 17.81
C VAL A 120 8.02 23.83 17.20
N ARG A 121 7.63 23.93 15.94
CA ARG A 121 6.99 22.83 15.17
C ARG A 121 7.82 22.32 14.02
N GLN A 122 8.81 23.09 13.56
CA GLN A 122 9.69 22.70 12.47
C GLN A 122 11.12 22.54 13.00
N VAL A 123 11.78 21.49 12.52
CA VAL A 123 13.15 21.15 12.85
C VAL A 123 13.96 21.29 11.57
N THR A 124 15.01 22.12 11.60
CA THR A 124 15.97 22.24 10.51
C THR A 124 17.34 21.82 11.02
N PHE A 125 18.07 21.05 10.22
CA PHE A 125 19.46 20.75 10.52
C PHE A 125 20.32 21.89 9.97
N GLY A 126 21.20 22.46 10.79
CA GLY A 126 22.13 23.50 10.36
C GLY A 126 23.18 22.93 9.41
N ASP A 127 23.47 23.64 8.32
CA ASP A 127 24.60 23.32 7.44
C ASP A 127 25.87 23.92 8.02
N ASP A 128 26.42 23.30 9.06
CA ASP A 128 27.67 23.78 9.67
C ASP A 128 28.88 23.12 8.99
N HIS A 129 29.18 23.63 7.79
CA HIS A 129 30.57 23.80 7.38
C HIS A 129 31.11 25.12 7.96
N HIS A 130 31.89 24.97 9.05
CA HIS A 130 32.83 25.92 9.65
C HIS A 130 32.31 26.90 10.72
N SER A 131 32.58 26.59 11.99
CA SER A 131 33.62 27.29 12.78
C SER A 131 33.91 26.59 14.11
N ALA A 132 35.20 26.46 14.41
CA ALA A 132 35.75 25.66 15.49
C ALA A 132 35.48 26.24 16.89
N VAL A 133 34.86 25.44 17.76
CA VAL A 133 35.26 25.22 19.16
C VAL A 133 35.05 23.73 19.43
N ILE A 134 36.13 23.00 19.73
CA ILE A 134 36.07 21.60 20.13
C ILE A 134 35.50 21.56 21.55
N ASP A 135 34.25 21.15 21.69
CA ASP A 135 33.67 20.78 22.98
C ASP A 135 34.09 19.34 23.36
N PRO A 136 34.09 18.99 24.65
CA PRO A 136 34.68 17.73 25.15
C PRO A 136 33.93 16.49 24.61
N PRO A 137 34.60 15.32 24.54
CA PRO A 137 34.04 14.12 23.93
C PRO A 137 32.90 13.57 24.81
N GLY A 138 31.68 13.91 24.42
CA GLY A 138 30.48 13.55 25.17
C GLY A 138 29.25 13.60 24.29
N VAL A 139 29.18 12.67 23.34
CA VAL A 139 27.98 12.17 22.62
C VAL A 139 26.90 13.24 22.37
N GLU A 140 26.99 13.91 21.23
CA GLU A 140 25.91 14.78 20.75
C GLU A 140 24.67 13.94 20.42
N SER A 141 23.57 14.19 21.11
CA SER A 141 22.28 13.60 20.74
C SER A 141 21.74 14.33 19.51
N PHE A 142 21.41 13.59 18.44
CA PHE A 142 20.83 14.13 17.21
C PHE A 142 19.29 14.11 17.21
N ALA A 143 18.68 13.93 18.38
CA ALA A 143 17.24 13.70 18.51
C ALA A 143 16.59 14.69 19.50
N LEU A 144 15.48 15.27 19.07
CA LEU A 144 14.62 16.12 19.91
C LEU A 144 13.49 15.30 20.52
N ARG A 145 13.14 15.64 21.77
CA ARG A 145 11.99 15.05 22.46
C ARG A 145 10.76 15.94 22.29
N GLY A 146 9.59 15.34 22.28
CA GLY A 146 8.34 16.06 22.47
C GLY A 146 8.28 16.71 23.86
N ALA A 147 7.61 17.86 23.97
CA ALA A 147 7.42 18.57 25.23
C ALA A 147 6.44 17.86 26.18
N GLN A 148 5.64 16.93 25.66
CA GLN A 148 4.64 16.20 26.42
C GLN A 148 4.99 14.71 26.52
N ALA A 149 5.00 14.20 27.74
CA ALA A 149 5.04 12.77 28.02
C ALA A 149 3.61 12.22 28.20
N PHE A 150 3.39 11.00 27.75
CA PHE A 150 2.10 10.31 27.86
C PHE A 150 2.25 9.05 28.72
N SER A 151 1.37 8.88 29.69
CA SER A 151 1.37 7.72 30.61
C SER A 151 0.24 6.72 30.34
N SER A 152 -0.77 7.09 29.55
CA SER A 152 -1.95 6.29 29.24
C SER A 152 -2.68 6.83 28.00
N HIS A 153 -3.70 6.11 27.52
CA HIS A 153 -4.54 6.46 26.35
C HIS A 153 -3.83 6.30 25.00
N ARG A 154 -4.56 6.63 23.91
CA ARG A 154 -4.07 6.61 22.53
C ARG A 154 -3.80 8.04 22.11
N HIS A 155 -2.65 8.25 21.48
CA HIS A 155 -2.21 9.54 20.98
C HIS A 155 -1.73 9.40 19.55
N TYR A 156 -2.00 10.42 18.76
CA TYR A 156 -1.65 10.49 17.34
C TYR A 156 -1.05 11.85 17.01
N TRP A 157 0.06 11.84 16.28
CA TRP A 157 0.71 13.02 15.75
C TRP A 157 1.24 12.74 14.36
N GLU A 158 1.43 13.82 13.61
CA GLU A 158 2.05 13.79 12.29
C GLU A 158 3.27 14.71 12.30
N VAL A 159 4.28 14.33 11.52
CA VAL A 159 5.47 15.15 11.27
C VAL A 159 5.63 15.24 9.77
N ASP A 160 5.72 16.46 9.25
CA ASP A 160 6.07 16.70 7.86
C ASP A 160 7.59 16.52 7.69
N VAL A 161 7.96 15.52 6.89
CA VAL A 161 9.36 15.18 6.58
C VAL A 161 9.72 15.45 5.13
N THR A 162 8.87 16.20 4.40
CA THR A 162 8.98 16.43 2.94
C THR A 162 10.36 16.91 2.50
N TYR A 163 11.05 17.67 3.35
CA TYR A 163 12.36 18.28 3.05
C TYR A 163 13.55 17.57 3.71
N SER A 164 13.36 16.38 4.29
CA SER A 164 14.44 15.60 4.89
C SER A 164 14.69 14.29 4.15
N SER A 165 15.95 14.01 3.81
CA SER A 165 16.37 12.72 3.23
C SER A 165 16.52 11.63 4.29
N ASP A 166 16.87 12.01 5.51
CA ASP A 166 17.21 11.11 6.60
C ASP A 166 16.50 11.55 7.88
N TRP A 167 15.57 10.73 8.37
CA TRP A 167 14.81 11.04 9.58
C TRP A 167 14.52 9.77 10.38
N ILE A 168 14.39 9.95 11.69
CA ILE A 168 14.01 8.91 12.63
C ILE A 168 12.89 9.48 13.50
N LEU A 169 11.76 8.78 13.55
CA LEU A 169 10.65 9.09 14.43
C LEU A 169 10.41 7.90 15.36
N GLY A 170 10.06 8.19 16.61
CA GLY A 170 9.79 7.14 17.58
C GLY A 170 9.26 7.64 18.90
N VAL A 171 9.13 6.71 19.83
CA VAL A 171 8.67 6.96 21.20
C VAL A 171 9.72 6.45 22.15
N CYS A 172 9.99 7.24 23.19
CA CYS A 172 10.90 6.90 24.26
C CYS A 172 10.19 6.87 25.60
N LYS A 173 10.66 5.99 26.50
CA LYS A 173 10.30 6.05 27.92
C LYS A 173 10.92 7.29 28.54
N ASP A 174 10.15 8.02 29.35
CA ASP A 174 10.68 9.13 30.13
C ASP A 174 11.59 8.61 31.24
N SER A 175 12.90 8.60 30.99
CA SER A 175 13.91 8.36 32.00
C SER A 175 14.43 9.70 32.48
N ARG A 176 13.96 10.14 33.65
CA ARG A 176 14.42 11.36 34.33
C ARG A 176 15.84 11.24 34.92
N THR A 177 16.63 10.30 34.42
CA THR A 177 18.06 10.14 34.74
C THR A 177 18.85 10.95 33.74
N ALA A 178 19.79 11.74 34.24
CA ALA A 178 20.65 12.66 33.53
C ALA A 178 21.69 11.98 32.60
N ASP A 179 21.30 10.92 31.89
CA ASP A 179 22.06 10.36 30.79
C ASP A 179 21.43 10.86 29.50
N THR A 180 22.03 11.91 28.98
CA THR A 180 21.65 12.72 27.82
C THR A 180 21.77 11.98 26.48
N ASN A 181 22.01 10.67 26.50
CA ASN A 181 22.27 9.89 25.30
C ASN A 181 21.04 9.06 24.94
N ILE A 182 20.31 9.50 23.92
CA ILE A 182 19.41 8.61 23.18
C ILE A 182 20.32 7.70 22.34
N ILE A 183 20.82 6.61 22.94
CA ILE A 183 21.58 5.59 22.22
C ILE A 183 20.57 4.77 21.41
N ILE A 184 20.53 4.99 20.11
CA ILE A 184 19.71 4.21 19.18
C ILE A 184 20.37 2.84 19.04
N GLY A 185 19.91 1.89 19.84
CA GLY A 185 20.36 0.49 19.81
C GLY A 185 20.83 0.00 21.17
N SER A 186 19.92 -0.64 21.93
CA SER A 186 20.17 -1.88 22.71
C SER A 186 19.22 -2.08 23.89
N ASP A 187 18.29 -1.16 24.17
CA ASP A 187 17.38 -1.31 25.30
C ASP A 187 15.91 -1.47 24.85
N GLU A 188 15.15 -2.34 25.51
CA GLU A 188 13.74 -2.69 25.25
C GLU A 188 12.74 -1.52 25.43
N ARG A 189 13.25 -0.28 25.45
CA ARG A 189 12.56 0.94 25.92
C ARG A 189 12.20 1.92 24.81
N PHE A 190 12.50 1.58 23.55
CA PHE A 190 12.28 2.46 22.41
C PHE A 190 11.66 1.70 21.24
N PHE A 191 10.65 2.30 20.62
CA PHE A 191 10.12 1.85 19.34
C PHE A 191 10.39 2.95 18.31
N PHE A 192 11.18 2.61 17.29
CA PHE A 192 11.48 3.47 16.17
C PHE A 192 10.94 2.85 14.88
N PHE A 193 10.41 3.69 14.01
CA PHE A 193 9.99 3.29 12.67
C PHE A 193 10.71 4.17 11.66
N SER A 194 11.33 3.54 10.66
CA SER A 194 11.82 4.22 9.46
C SER A 194 11.04 3.64 8.30
N ILE A 195 10.27 4.48 7.61
CA ILE A 195 9.48 4.11 6.44
C ILE A 195 9.93 5.03 5.30
N SER A 196 10.29 4.45 4.16
CA SER A 196 10.72 5.19 2.96
C SER A 196 9.57 5.91 2.22
N SER A 197 8.43 6.15 2.87
CA SER A 197 7.32 6.94 2.33
C SER A 197 7.07 8.17 3.20
N LYS A 198 6.65 9.26 2.55
CA LYS A 198 6.72 10.67 3.01
C LYS A 198 5.92 11.03 4.27
N ILE A 199 5.31 10.07 4.96
CA ILE A 199 4.51 10.28 6.17
C ILE A 199 4.78 9.15 7.16
N ALA A 200 5.20 9.50 8.37
CA ALA A 200 5.33 8.56 9.49
C ALA A 200 4.09 8.65 10.38
N ILE A 201 3.41 7.52 10.60
CA ILE A 201 2.25 7.39 11.49
C ILE A 201 2.67 6.53 12.69
N THR A 202 2.59 7.09 13.89
CA THR A 202 2.84 6.34 15.14
C THR A 202 1.55 6.27 15.95
N ILE A 203 1.11 5.04 16.28
CA ILE A 203 0.02 4.79 17.22
C ILE A 203 0.63 4.15 18.46
N VAL A 204 0.57 4.83 19.59
CA VAL A 204 1.02 4.28 20.88
C VAL A 204 -0.16 3.65 21.60
N SER A 205 -0.10 2.33 21.82
CA SER A 205 -1.00 1.63 22.74
C SER A 205 -0.20 1.23 23.99
N PRO A 206 -0.52 1.78 25.18
CA PRO A 206 0.14 1.37 26.40
C PRO A 206 -0.51 0.07 26.87
N THR A 207 0.08 -1.06 26.50
CA THR A 207 -0.11 -2.31 27.24
C THR A 207 1.24 -2.95 27.45
N LEU A 208 1.89 -2.53 28.53
CA LEU A 208 2.88 -3.34 29.24
C LEU A 208 2.50 -3.26 30.73
N GLN A 209 1.53 -4.09 31.12
CA GLN A 209 1.55 -4.63 32.47
C GLN A 209 2.43 -5.87 32.41
N LEU A 210 3.55 -5.83 33.11
CA LEU A 210 4.09 -6.89 33.97
C LEU A 210 5.13 -6.25 34.91
#